data_AF-A0A6G1SZD4-F1
#
_entry.id   AF-A0A6G1SZD4-F1
#
_cell.length_a   1.000
_cell.length_b   1.000
_cell.length_c   1.000
_cell.angle_alpha   90.00
_cell.angle_beta   90.00
_cell.angle_gamma   90.00
#
_symmetry.space_group_name_H-M   'P 1'
#
loop_
_entity.id
_entity.type
_entity.pdbx_description
1 polymer ?
#
loop_
_entity_poly.entity_id
_entity_poly.type
_entity_poly.pdbx_seq_one_letter_code
_entity_poly.pdbx_strand_id
1 'polypeptide(L)'
;MTEYAVDQRRIGGLFGVDENARRLMNYRYAEDICMKTGAGWAPTCPTIKVKWRLPEFAYDDSVHQLELGKRLPELRVLEGADYSQPPTLRGSATFQPPNEDFVAFVREMQSAGDELMRVTGLYRVLKTHLAVNYRYHAAVTDPVCDGPTVRILNHILVDEEEHLRWGQAIYEELADTPARRREALEWEMHLADLLTAAGGVAGDDRPPTA
;
A
#
# COMPACT_ATOMS: atom_id res chain seq x y z
N MET A 1 33.84 11.06 -30.77
CA MET A 1 32.95 12.08 -30.19
C MET A 1 32.45 11.49 -28.88
N THR A 2 32.75 12.11 -27.73
CA THR A 2 32.32 11.57 -26.42
C THR A 2 30.81 11.72 -26.29
N GLU A 3 30.10 10.62 -26.07
CA GLU A 3 28.66 10.63 -25.83
C GLU A 3 28.39 10.96 -24.36
N TYR A 4 27.73 12.10 -24.11
CA TYR A 4 27.43 12.55 -22.74
C TYR A 4 26.08 12.03 -22.22
N ALA A 5 25.16 11.67 -23.11
CA ALA A 5 23.80 11.26 -22.77
C ALA A 5 23.59 9.79 -23.12
N VAL A 6 24.16 8.90 -22.31
CA VAL A 6 24.00 7.44 -22.47
C VAL A 6 22.78 6.97 -21.69
N ASP A 7 21.79 6.40 -22.38
CA ASP A 7 20.63 5.76 -21.73
C ASP A 7 21.06 4.45 -21.06
N GLN A 8 20.90 4.39 -19.74
CA GLN A 8 21.28 3.23 -18.91
C GLN A 8 20.14 2.21 -18.79
N ARG A 9 18.93 2.54 -19.26
CA ARG A 9 17.76 1.69 -19.09
C ARG A 9 17.85 0.43 -19.95
N ARG A 10 17.28 -0.66 -19.42
CA ARG A 10 17.16 -1.94 -20.12
C ARG A 10 15.69 -2.25 -20.35
N ILE A 11 15.40 -2.83 -21.51
CA ILE A 11 14.08 -3.38 -21.83
C ILE A 11 13.98 -4.75 -21.18
N GLY A 12 12.78 -5.10 -20.72
CA GLY A 12 12.47 -6.29 -19.95
C GLY A 12 12.25 -5.95 -18.48
N GLY A 13 11.18 -6.49 -17.92
CA GLY A 13 10.86 -6.47 -16.51
C GLY A 13 10.42 -7.87 -16.06
N LEU A 14 10.35 -8.09 -14.76
CA LEU A 14 9.93 -9.37 -14.19
C LEU A 14 8.44 -9.64 -14.43
N PHE A 15 7.63 -8.59 -14.49
CA PHE A 15 6.17 -8.69 -14.58
C PHE A 15 5.67 -8.38 -15.99
N GLY A 16 4.75 -9.21 -16.47
CA GLY A 16 3.97 -8.94 -17.67
C GLY A 16 2.83 -7.95 -17.40
N VAL A 17 2.12 -7.55 -18.46
CA VAL A 17 0.99 -6.60 -18.38
C VAL A 17 -0.10 -7.09 -17.42
N ASP A 18 -0.51 -8.35 -17.54
CA ASP A 18 -1.59 -8.92 -16.72
C ASP A 18 -1.19 -9.03 -15.24
N GLU A 19 0.08 -9.36 -14.98
CA GLU A 19 0.63 -9.45 -13.63
C GLU A 19 0.76 -8.06 -12.97
N ASN A 20 1.20 -7.06 -13.73
CA ASN A 20 1.19 -5.67 -13.28
C ASN A 20 -0.24 -5.23 -12.95
N ALA A 21 -1.19 -5.47 -13.86
CA ALA A 21 -2.58 -5.12 -13.63
C ALA A 21 -3.15 -5.75 -12.35
N ARG A 22 -2.89 -7.04 -12.12
CA ARG A 22 -3.29 -7.77 -10.91
C ARG A 22 -2.73 -7.12 -9.64
N ARG A 23 -1.42 -6.85 -9.61
CA ARG A 23 -0.76 -6.20 -8.47
C ARG A 23 -1.32 -4.80 -8.21
N LEU A 24 -1.52 -3.99 -9.24
CA LEU A 24 -2.07 -2.65 -9.10
C LEU A 24 -3.50 -2.67 -8.56
N MET A 25 -4.33 -3.65 -8.94
CA MET A 25 -5.66 -3.83 -8.33
C MET A 25 -5.58 -4.17 -6.84
N ASN A 26 -4.63 -5.02 -6.45
CA ASN A 26 -4.44 -5.41 -5.06
C ASN A 26 -3.92 -4.24 -4.21
N TYR A 27 -2.94 -3.49 -4.73
CA TYR A 27 -2.42 -2.28 -4.07
C TYR A 27 -3.50 -1.23 -3.91
N ARG A 28 -4.31 -1.02 -4.96
CA ARG A 28 -5.43 -0.10 -4.89
C ARG A 28 -6.46 -0.50 -3.84
N TYR A 29 -6.70 -1.80 -3.67
CA TYR A 29 -7.54 -2.30 -2.57
C TYR A 29 -6.90 -2.00 -1.21
N ALA A 30 -5.60 -2.24 -1.06
CA ALA A 30 -4.88 -1.93 0.18
C ALA A 30 -4.88 -0.43 0.51
N GLU A 31 -4.72 0.47 -0.47
CA GLU A 31 -4.82 1.92 -0.26
C GLU A 31 -6.24 2.35 0.13
N ASP A 32 -7.27 1.77 -0.49
CA ASP A 32 -8.66 2.00 -0.08
C ASP A 32 -8.91 1.58 1.38
N ILE A 33 -8.31 0.46 1.80
CA ILE A 33 -8.33 0.02 3.21
C ILE A 33 -7.59 1.02 4.10
N CYS A 34 -6.38 1.47 3.74
CA CYS A 34 -5.62 2.45 4.51
C CYS A 34 -6.42 3.75 4.71
N MET A 35 -6.96 4.30 3.61
CA MET A 35 -7.83 5.48 3.61
C MET A 35 -9.01 5.32 4.56
N LYS A 36 -9.81 4.26 4.37
CA LYS A 36 -11.03 4.03 5.18
C LYS A 36 -10.70 3.77 6.64
N THR A 37 -9.63 3.03 6.91
CA THR A 37 -9.18 2.71 8.27
C THR A 37 -8.71 3.98 8.99
N GLY A 38 -7.86 4.78 8.35
CA GLY A 38 -7.37 6.04 8.90
C GLY A 38 -8.50 7.03 9.18
N ALA A 39 -9.39 7.23 8.20
CA ALA A 39 -10.55 8.11 8.34
C ALA A 39 -11.53 7.62 9.42
N GLY A 40 -11.77 6.31 9.52
CA GLY A 40 -12.67 5.71 10.52
C GLY A 40 -12.12 5.79 11.95
N TRP A 41 -10.81 5.65 12.12
CA TRP A 41 -10.17 5.72 13.44
C TRP A 41 -9.97 7.14 13.96
N ALA A 42 -9.71 8.11 13.07
CA ALA A 42 -9.45 9.51 13.42
C ALA A 42 -10.41 10.10 14.49
N PRO A 43 -11.75 9.98 14.39
CA PRO A 43 -12.65 10.54 15.41
C PRO A 43 -12.52 9.87 16.79
N THR A 44 -12.15 8.59 16.82
CA THR A 44 -12.11 7.76 18.03
C THR A 44 -10.76 7.79 18.77
N CYS A 45 -9.70 8.28 18.11
CA CYS A 45 -8.37 8.40 18.71
C CYS A 45 -8.34 9.51 19.78
N PRO A 46 -7.89 9.23 21.01
CA PRO A 46 -7.78 10.24 22.06
C PRO A 46 -6.59 11.20 21.85
N THR A 47 -5.49 10.73 21.26
CA THR A 47 -4.30 11.55 21.09
C THR A 47 -4.48 12.55 19.95
N ILE A 48 -4.31 13.85 20.24
CA ILE A 48 -4.57 14.92 19.27
C ILE A 48 -3.67 14.83 18.03
N LYS A 49 -2.40 14.45 18.21
CA LYS A 49 -1.44 14.25 17.12
C LYS A 49 -1.93 13.18 16.13
N VAL A 50 -2.43 12.06 16.65
CA VAL A 50 -2.98 10.96 15.85
C VAL A 50 -4.27 11.41 15.16
N LYS A 51 -5.17 12.06 15.91
CA LYS A 51 -6.44 12.57 15.40
C LYS A 51 -6.29 13.51 14.20
N TRP A 52 -5.29 14.38 14.20
CA TRP A 52 -5.05 15.31 13.10
C TRP A 52 -4.30 14.70 11.93
N ARG A 53 -3.38 13.76 12.20
CA ARG A 53 -2.56 13.19 11.14
C ARG A 53 -3.29 12.12 10.34
N LEU A 54 -4.15 11.31 10.97
CA LEU A 54 -4.87 10.23 10.27
C LEU A 54 -5.71 10.72 9.08
N PRO A 55 -6.49 11.82 9.17
CA PRO A 55 -7.23 12.35 8.01
C PRO A 55 -6.34 12.87 6.88
N GLU A 56 -5.16 13.41 7.20
CA GLU A 56 -4.20 13.89 6.20
C GLU A 56 -3.67 12.70 5.39
N PHE A 57 -3.17 11.67 6.07
CA PHE A 57 -2.70 10.45 5.38
C PHE A 57 -3.83 9.70 4.68
N ALA A 58 -5.05 9.72 5.21
CA ALA A 58 -6.20 9.16 4.50
C ALA A 58 -6.51 9.90 3.19
N TYR A 59 -6.23 11.21 3.11
CA TYR A 59 -6.33 11.94 1.85
C TYR A 59 -5.24 11.49 0.88
N ASP A 60 -4.00 11.35 1.34
CA ASP A 60 -2.88 10.86 0.50
C ASP A 60 -3.19 9.46 -0.05
N ASP A 61 -3.65 8.54 0.80
CA ASP A 61 -4.09 7.19 0.41
C ASP A 61 -5.20 7.23 -0.65
N SER A 62 -6.13 8.19 -0.55
CA SER A 62 -7.19 8.37 -1.54
C SER A 62 -6.65 8.82 -2.90
N VAL A 63 -5.59 9.64 -2.90
CA VAL A 63 -4.89 10.08 -4.11
C VAL A 63 -4.12 8.91 -4.71
N HIS A 64 -3.42 8.12 -3.89
CA HIS A 64 -2.72 6.91 -4.33
C HIS A 64 -3.67 5.91 -4.99
N GLN A 65 -4.81 5.64 -4.33
CA GLN A 65 -5.89 4.79 -4.82
C GLN A 65 -6.42 5.25 -6.18
N LEU A 66 -6.56 6.58 -6.36
CA LEU A 66 -7.00 7.18 -7.62
C LEU A 66 -5.94 7.03 -8.73
N GLU A 67 -4.68 7.32 -8.45
CA GLU A 67 -3.59 7.22 -9.43
C GLU A 67 -3.37 5.78 -9.90
N LEU A 68 -3.42 4.81 -8.99
CA LEU A 68 -3.40 3.39 -9.33
C LEU A 68 -4.60 3.03 -10.23
N GLY A 69 -5.78 3.55 -9.93
CA GLY A 69 -7.01 3.33 -10.71
C GLY A 69 -6.95 3.89 -12.14
N LYS A 70 -6.27 5.02 -12.35
CA LYS A 70 -6.02 5.61 -13.68
C LYS A 70 -5.09 4.75 -14.53
N ARG A 71 -4.17 4.02 -13.91
CA ARG A 71 -3.22 3.15 -14.64
C ARG A 71 -3.87 1.86 -15.17
N LEU A 72 -4.92 1.37 -14.51
CA LEU A 72 -5.55 0.07 -14.84
C LEU A 72 -6.08 -0.02 -16.29
N PRO A 73 -6.83 0.97 -16.84
CA PRO A 73 -7.26 0.93 -18.24
C PRO A 73 -6.11 0.89 -19.24
N GLU A 74 -4.98 1.54 -18.92
CA GLU A 74 -3.78 1.54 -19.76
C GLU A 74 -3.10 0.15 -19.78
N LEU A 75 -3.33 -0.65 -18.74
CA LEU A 75 -2.93 -2.07 -18.63
C LEU A 75 -4.05 -3.02 -19.09
N ARG A 76 -5.04 -2.55 -19.86
CA ARG A 76 -6.15 -3.32 -20.44
C ARG A 76 -7.21 -3.81 -19.44
N VAL A 77 -7.21 -3.31 -18.20
CA VAL A 77 -8.31 -3.53 -17.26
C VAL A 77 -9.40 -2.48 -17.50
N LEU A 78 -10.35 -2.83 -18.37
CA LEU A 78 -11.45 -1.96 -18.77
C LEU A 78 -12.73 -2.16 -17.95
N GLU A 79 -12.75 -3.16 -17.07
CA GLU A 79 -13.86 -3.34 -16.14
C GLU A 79 -14.01 -2.11 -15.26
N GLY A 80 -15.26 -1.65 -15.09
CA GLY A 80 -15.56 -0.44 -14.33
C GLY A 80 -14.91 0.84 -14.87
N ALA A 81 -14.42 0.86 -16.12
CA ALA A 81 -13.82 2.05 -16.70
C ALA A 81 -14.88 3.12 -17.03
N ASP A 82 -14.59 4.37 -16.66
CA ASP A 82 -15.47 5.50 -17.00
C ASP A 82 -15.24 5.93 -18.45
N TYR A 83 -16.12 5.49 -19.35
CA TYR A 83 -16.07 5.85 -20.76
C TYR A 83 -16.56 7.27 -21.06
N SER A 84 -17.18 7.96 -20.09
CA SER A 84 -17.53 9.38 -20.25
C SER A 84 -16.29 10.28 -20.24
N GLN A 85 -15.22 9.83 -19.59
CA GLN A 85 -13.95 10.54 -19.54
C GLN A 85 -13.07 10.26 -20.77
N PRO A 86 -12.26 11.24 -21.19
CA PRO A 86 -11.26 11.02 -22.23
C PRO A 86 -10.22 9.98 -21.78
N PRO A 87 -9.55 9.27 -22.72
CA PRO A 87 -8.58 8.23 -22.38
C PRO A 87 -7.49 8.67 -21.40
N THR A 88 -7.10 9.95 -21.41
CA THR A 88 -6.08 10.54 -20.53
C THR A 88 -6.54 10.75 -19.08
N LEU A 89 -7.85 10.73 -18.81
CA LEU A 89 -8.44 10.90 -17.47
C LEU A 89 -9.24 9.67 -17.04
N ARG A 90 -9.25 8.62 -17.86
CA ARG A 90 -10.02 7.41 -17.61
C ARG A 90 -9.37 6.60 -16.49
N GLY A 91 -10.13 6.35 -15.43
CA GLY A 91 -9.81 5.33 -14.44
C GLY A 91 -10.75 4.14 -14.54
N SER A 92 -10.27 2.98 -14.09
CA SER A 92 -11.15 1.86 -13.73
C SER A 92 -11.66 2.10 -12.31
N ALA A 93 -12.85 1.61 -11.95
CA ALA A 93 -13.33 1.53 -10.57
C ALA A 93 -12.97 0.20 -9.88
N THR A 94 -12.35 -0.74 -10.61
CA THR A 94 -12.04 -2.08 -10.11
C THR A 94 -10.85 -2.06 -9.17
N PHE A 95 -11.02 -2.73 -8.03
CA PHE A 95 -9.97 -3.12 -7.09
C PHE A 95 -10.47 -4.33 -6.32
N GLN A 96 -9.59 -5.29 -6.02
CA GLN A 96 -9.94 -6.55 -5.39
C GLN A 96 -8.87 -6.92 -4.36
N PRO A 97 -9.22 -7.58 -3.24
CA PRO A 97 -8.22 -8.13 -2.36
C PRO A 97 -7.44 -9.25 -3.08
N PRO A 98 -6.16 -9.49 -2.72
CA PRO A 98 -5.40 -10.60 -3.30
C PRO A 98 -6.03 -11.97 -2.98
N ASN A 99 -6.65 -12.13 -1.81
CA ASN A 99 -7.35 -13.33 -1.36
C ASN A 99 -8.17 -13.05 -0.07
N GLU A 100 -8.94 -14.04 0.38
CA GLU A 100 -9.74 -13.98 1.62
C GLU A 100 -8.87 -13.89 2.89
N ASP A 101 -7.67 -14.49 2.89
CA ASP A 101 -6.76 -14.45 4.03
C ASP A 101 -6.26 -13.02 4.29
N PHE A 102 -6.04 -12.23 3.22
CA PHE A 102 -5.72 -10.81 3.32
C PHE A 102 -6.90 -10.02 3.91
N VAL A 103 -8.13 -10.35 3.52
CA VAL A 103 -9.33 -9.74 4.11
C VAL A 103 -9.44 -10.07 5.60
N ALA A 104 -9.09 -11.30 6.00
CA ALA A 104 -9.04 -11.70 7.41
C ALA A 104 -7.98 -10.90 8.18
N PHE A 105 -6.76 -10.74 7.62
CA PHE A 105 -5.73 -9.87 8.17
C PHE A 105 -6.24 -8.43 8.36
N VAL A 106 -6.89 -7.84 7.35
CA VAL A 106 -7.42 -6.47 7.43
C VAL A 106 -8.46 -6.35 8.55
N ARG A 107 -9.37 -7.31 8.67
CA ARG A 107 -10.38 -7.32 9.74
C ARG A 107 -9.74 -7.43 11.12
N GLU A 108 -8.73 -8.28 11.26
CA GLU A 108 -8.00 -8.46 12.51
C GLU A 108 -7.30 -7.15 12.91
N MET A 109 -6.57 -6.53 11.97
CA MET A 109 -5.94 -5.22 12.17
C MET A 109 -6.96 -4.14 12.57
N GLN A 110 -8.11 -4.10 11.89
CA GLN A 110 -9.18 -3.13 12.15
C GLN A 110 -9.89 -3.32 13.49
N SER A 111 -9.81 -4.52 14.07
CA SER A 111 -10.42 -4.85 15.36
C SER A 111 -9.73 -4.20 16.56
N ALA A 112 -8.52 -3.66 16.36
CA ALA A 112 -7.73 -3.01 17.40
C ALA A 112 -8.52 -1.89 18.11
N GLY A 113 -8.78 -2.08 19.40
CA GLY A 113 -9.43 -1.09 20.25
C GLY A 113 -8.47 -0.04 20.81
N ASP A 114 -7.21 -0.40 20.99
CA ASP A 114 -6.17 0.47 21.55
C ASP A 114 -5.40 1.24 20.46
N GLU A 115 -5.03 2.49 20.75
CA GLU A 115 -4.40 3.40 19.77
C GLU A 115 -3.00 2.93 19.35
N LEU A 116 -2.20 2.37 20.27
CA LEU A 116 -0.88 1.82 19.94
C LEU A 116 -1.00 0.62 19.00
N MET A 117 -1.99 -0.24 19.21
CA MET A 117 -2.21 -1.43 18.36
C MET A 117 -2.69 -1.05 16.96
N ARG A 118 -3.51 0.01 16.86
CA ARG A 118 -3.90 0.61 15.57
C ARG A 118 -2.70 1.18 14.80
N VAL A 119 -1.88 2.00 15.46
CA VAL A 119 -0.66 2.57 14.87
C VAL A 119 0.29 1.47 14.44
N THR A 120 0.47 0.45 15.28
CA THR A 120 1.35 -0.69 15.00
C THR A 120 0.87 -1.45 13.77
N GLY A 121 -0.41 -1.84 13.71
CA GLY A 121 -0.95 -2.56 12.56
C GLY A 121 -0.88 -1.76 11.26
N LEU A 122 -1.26 -0.49 11.29
CA LEU A 122 -1.31 0.33 10.08
C LEU A 122 0.08 0.71 9.56
N TYR A 123 0.95 1.26 10.42
CA TYR A 123 2.24 1.81 9.97
C TYR A 123 3.37 0.80 10.02
N ARG A 124 3.43 -0.07 11.02
CA ARG A 124 4.54 -1.03 11.18
C ARG A 124 4.31 -2.34 10.42
N VAL A 125 3.06 -2.68 10.09
CA VAL A 125 2.74 -3.88 9.31
C VAL A 125 2.27 -3.52 7.90
N LEU A 126 1.04 -3.00 7.73
CA LEU A 126 0.44 -2.84 6.40
C LEU A 126 1.20 -1.85 5.49
N LYS A 127 1.37 -0.60 5.93
CA LYS A 127 2.06 0.43 5.13
C LYS A 127 3.53 0.13 4.91
N THR A 128 4.21 -0.45 5.92
CA THR A 128 5.60 -0.90 5.75
C THR A 128 5.69 -1.97 4.66
N HIS A 129 4.75 -2.93 4.66
CA HIS A 129 4.69 -3.97 3.63
C HIS A 129 4.34 -3.40 2.24
N LEU A 130 3.44 -2.42 2.15
CA LEU A 130 3.15 -1.70 0.90
C LEU A 130 4.38 -0.99 0.35
N ALA A 131 5.08 -0.20 1.17
CA ALA A 131 6.29 0.52 0.74
C ALA A 131 7.39 -0.45 0.24
N VAL A 132 7.58 -1.59 0.90
CA VAL A 132 8.51 -2.63 0.42
C VAL A 132 8.08 -3.16 -0.95
N ASN A 133 6.78 -3.46 -1.12
CA ASN A 133 6.26 -3.97 -2.40
C ASN A 133 6.31 -2.92 -3.51
N TYR A 134 6.06 -1.65 -3.22
CA TYR A 134 6.19 -0.57 -4.19
C TYR A 134 7.64 -0.39 -4.65
N ARG A 135 8.61 -0.43 -3.73
CA ARG A 135 10.04 -0.37 -4.08
C ARG A 135 10.45 -1.57 -4.93
N TYR A 136 10.05 -2.78 -4.53
CA TYR A 136 10.35 -4.00 -5.27
C TYR A 136 9.75 -3.94 -6.67
N HIS A 137 8.45 -3.64 -6.77
CA HIS A 137 7.72 -3.55 -8.04
C HIS A 137 8.34 -2.48 -8.95
N ALA A 138 8.61 -1.27 -8.45
CA ALA A 138 9.27 -0.23 -9.21
C ALA A 138 10.67 -0.64 -9.71
N ALA A 139 11.42 -1.43 -8.93
CA ALA A 139 12.76 -1.89 -9.28
C ALA A 139 12.79 -3.01 -10.33
N VAL A 140 11.74 -3.86 -10.39
CA VAL A 140 11.69 -5.01 -11.31
C VAL A 140 10.79 -4.79 -12.53
N THR A 141 10.03 -3.70 -12.59
CA THR A 141 9.24 -3.31 -13.77
C THR A 141 10.12 -2.74 -14.88
N ASP A 142 9.75 -3.02 -16.13
CA ASP A 142 10.42 -2.48 -17.31
C ASP A 142 10.35 -0.92 -17.32
N PRO A 143 11.47 -0.21 -17.14
CA PRO A 143 11.48 1.25 -17.05
C PRO A 143 11.28 1.95 -18.40
N VAL A 144 11.26 1.20 -19.51
CA VAL A 144 11.05 1.71 -20.88
C VAL A 144 9.61 1.48 -21.30
N CYS A 145 9.13 0.24 -21.26
CA CYS A 145 7.80 -0.12 -21.72
C CYS A 145 6.69 0.16 -20.69
N ASP A 146 7.03 0.14 -19.40
CA ASP A 146 6.09 0.39 -18.30
C ASP A 146 6.60 1.46 -17.31
N GLY A 147 7.31 2.44 -17.87
CA GLY A 147 7.77 3.63 -17.14
C GLY A 147 6.67 4.39 -16.38
N PRO A 148 5.41 4.49 -16.88
CA PRO A 148 4.34 5.13 -16.12
C PRO A 148 4.04 4.46 -14.77
N THR A 149 4.06 3.12 -14.69
CA THR A 149 3.86 2.41 -13.42
C THR A 149 4.98 2.72 -12.44
N VAL A 150 6.24 2.68 -12.89
CA VAL A 150 7.42 3.05 -12.07
C VAL A 150 7.29 4.48 -11.55
N ARG A 151 6.84 5.41 -12.40
CA ARG A 151 6.63 6.81 -12.01
C ARG A 151 5.57 6.95 -10.91
N ILE A 152 4.43 6.27 -11.05
CA ILE A 152 3.32 6.31 -10.08
C ILE A 152 3.79 5.76 -8.73
N LEU A 153 4.39 4.56 -8.72
CA LEU A 153 4.86 3.91 -7.49
C LEU A 153 5.91 4.75 -6.77
N ASN A 154 6.85 5.37 -7.50
CA ASN A 154 7.85 6.25 -6.91
C ASN A 154 7.24 7.54 -6.33
N HIS A 155 6.13 8.04 -6.88
CA HIS A 155 5.43 9.20 -6.30
C HIS A 155 4.75 8.82 -5.00
N ILE A 156 4.00 7.72 -5.00
CA ILE A 156 3.32 7.18 -3.80
C ILE A 156 4.35 6.93 -2.69
N LEU A 157 5.54 6.41 -3.04
CA LEU A 157 6.61 6.15 -2.07
C LEU A 157 7.11 7.38 -1.33
N VAL A 158 7.02 8.58 -1.90
CA VAL A 158 7.42 9.82 -1.21
C VAL A 158 6.51 10.05 0.00
N ASP A 159 5.21 9.93 -0.19
CA ASP A 159 4.21 10.11 0.86
C ASP A 159 4.29 8.95 1.88
N GLU A 160 4.42 7.71 1.40
CA GLU A 160 4.57 6.54 2.27
C GLU A 160 5.83 6.62 3.17
N GLU A 161 6.95 7.14 2.67
CA GLU A 161 8.13 7.38 3.52
C GLU A 161 7.86 8.37 4.65
N GLU A 162 7.02 9.38 4.41
CA GLU A 162 6.54 10.31 5.44
C GLU A 162 5.55 9.65 6.41
N HIS A 163 4.62 8.83 5.90
CA HIS A 163 3.69 8.05 6.70
C HIS A 163 4.43 7.16 7.70
N LEU A 164 5.43 6.41 7.21
CA LEU A 164 6.24 5.51 8.02
C LEU A 164 7.12 6.23 9.03
N ARG A 165 7.75 7.34 8.63
CA ARG A 165 8.56 8.16 9.55
C ARG A 165 7.72 8.70 10.69
N TRP A 166 6.54 9.23 10.40
CA TRP A 166 5.61 9.72 11.42
C TRP A 166 5.06 8.57 12.27
N GLY A 167 4.67 7.46 11.64
CA GLY A 167 4.17 6.25 12.30
C GLY A 167 5.16 5.69 13.32
N GLN A 168 6.45 5.68 12.98
CA GLN A 168 7.52 5.30 13.89
C GLN A 168 7.65 6.28 15.06
N ALA A 169 7.61 7.59 14.81
CA ALA A 169 7.73 8.58 15.87
C ALA A 169 6.58 8.49 16.88
N ILE A 170 5.34 8.36 16.40
CA ILE A 170 4.17 8.25 17.29
C ILE A 170 4.13 6.89 18.01
N TYR A 171 4.62 5.81 17.38
CA TYR A 171 4.82 4.53 18.04
C TYR A 171 5.74 4.67 19.26
N GLU A 172 6.89 5.35 19.13
CA GLU A 172 7.81 5.53 20.26
C GLU A 172 7.20 6.34 21.41
N GLU A 173 6.33 7.31 21.10
CA GLU A 173 5.58 8.06 22.12
C GLU A 173 4.52 7.20 22.82
N LEU A 174 3.81 6.35 22.10
CA LEU A 174 2.73 5.50 22.64
C LEU A 174 3.24 4.22 23.33
N ALA A 175 4.41 3.73 22.93
CA ALA A 175 5.14 2.60 23.53
C ALA A 175 6.14 3.07 24.61
N ASP A 176 5.69 4.01 25.45
CA ASP A 176 6.50 4.71 26.45
C ASP A 176 7.07 3.81 27.57
N THR A 177 6.46 2.65 27.81
CA THR A 177 6.91 1.68 28.81
C THR A 177 7.37 0.36 28.17
N PRO A 178 8.24 -0.40 28.85
CA PRO A 178 8.62 -1.74 28.39
C PRO A 178 7.45 -2.71 28.24
N ALA A 179 6.40 -2.57 29.06
CA ALA A 179 5.20 -3.40 28.96
C ALA A 179 4.42 -3.10 27.68
N ARG A 180 4.13 -1.82 27.41
CA ARG A 180 3.45 -1.36 26.18
C ARG A 180 4.20 -1.76 24.92
N ARG A 181 5.53 -1.65 24.95
CA ARG A 181 6.39 -2.06 23.82
C ARG A 181 6.31 -3.56 23.56
N ARG A 182 6.28 -4.40 24.60
CA ARG A 182 6.10 -5.86 24.43
C ARG A 182 4.75 -6.20 23.84
N GLU A 183 3.67 -5.62 24.35
CA GLU A 183 2.32 -5.83 23.80
C GLU A 183 2.25 -5.45 22.32
N ALA A 184 2.84 -4.32 21.94
CA ALA A 184 2.86 -3.89 20.55
C ALA A 184 3.71 -4.80 19.65
N LEU A 185 4.84 -5.31 20.13
CA LEU A 185 5.66 -6.26 19.38
C LEU A 185 4.95 -7.61 19.20
N GLU A 186 4.27 -8.11 20.23
CA GLU A 186 3.44 -9.33 20.14
C GLU A 186 2.32 -9.16 19.11
N TRP A 187 1.66 -7.99 19.13
CA TRP A 187 0.64 -7.65 18.15
C TRP A 187 1.18 -7.50 16.72
N GLU A 188 2.34 -6.85 16.55
CA GLU A 188 3.04 -6.71 15.27
C GLU A 188 3.37 -8.09 14.68
N MET A 189 3.91 -9.00 15.49
CA MET A 189 4.23 -10.37 15.07
C MET A 189 2.98 -11.14 14.63
N HIS A 190 1.90 -11.08 15.43
CA HIS A 190 0.63 -11.73 15.08
C HIS A 190 0.08 -11.23 13.74
N LEU A 191 0.06 -9.92 13.52
CA LEU A 191 -0.40 -9.34 12.26
C LEU A 191 0.53 -9.66 11.09
N ALA A 192 1.85 -9.69 11.31
CA ALA A 192 2.82 -10.06 10.29
C ALA A 192 2.67 -11.53 9.87
N ASP A 193 2.37 -12.44 10.80
CA ASP A 193 2.09 -13.85 10.49
C ASP A 193 0.83 -13.99 9.63
N LEU A 194 -0.24 -13.26 9.95
CA LEU A 194 -1.47 -13.25 9.14
C LEU A 194 -1.23 -12.69 7.73
N LEU A 195 -0.48 -11.59 7.63
CA LEU A 195 -0.15 -10.98 6.34
C LEU A 195 0.74 -11.91 5.49
N THR A 196 1.68 -12.61 6.12
CA THR A 196 2.53 -13.60 5.47
C THR A 196 1.71 -14.80 4.98
N ALA A 197 0.79 -15.31 5.81
CA ALA A 197 -0.12 -16.39 5.42
C ALA A 197 -1.01 -16.00 4.23
N ALA A 198 -1.38 -14.73 4.14
CA ALA A 198 -2.10 -14.17 2.99
C ALA A 198 -1.24 -13.99 1.72
N GLY A 199 0.06 -14.29 1.76
CA GLY A 199 0.97 -14.05 0.63
C GLY A 199 1.32 -12.57 0.44
N GLY A 200 1.15 -11.75 1.48
CA GLY A 200 1.34 -10.31 1.43
C GLY A 200 0.27 -9.56 0.64
N VAL A 201 0.50 -8.25 0.42
CA VAL A 201 -0.42 -7.38 -0.34
C VAL A 201 -0.58 -7.79 -1.81
N ALA A 202 0.35 -8.58 -2.37
CA ALA A 202 0.27 -9.10 -3.73
C ALA A 202 -0.28 -10.53 -3.82
N GLY A 203 -0.34 -11.28 -2.70
CA GLY A 203 -0.81 -12.66 -2.66
C GLY A 203 0.17 -13.69 -3.24
N ASP A 204 1.47 -13.39 -3.26
CA ASP A 204 2.50 -14.21 -3.94
C ASP A 204 3.10 -15.30 -3.03
N ASP A 205 3.27 -15.03 -1.73
CA ASP A 205 4.01 -15.91 -0.80
C ASP A 205 3.18 -17.08 -0.25
N ARG A 206 2.13 -17.51 -0.97
CA ARG A 206 1.30 -18.62 -0.50
C ARG A 206 2.10 -19.93 -0.62
N PRO A 207 2.29 -20.70 0.46
CA PRO A 207 2.74 -22.07 0.31
C PRO A 207 1.71 -22.81 -0.57
N PRO A 208 2.14 -23.66 -1.52
CA PRO A 208 1.23 -24.35 -2.41
C PRO A 208 0.17 -25.08 -1.59
N THR A 209 -1.11 -24.81 -1.87
CA THR A 209 -2.23 -25.53 -1.27
C THR A 209 -2.08 -27.00 -1.63
N ALA A 210 -1.90 -27.85 -0.61
CA ALA A 210 -1.87 -29.31 -0.75
C ALA A 210 -3.21 -29.86 -1.24
#